data_AF-W2TND7-F1
#
_entry.id   AF-W2TND7-F1
#
_cell.length_a   1.000
_cell.length_b   1.000
_cell.length_c   1.000
_cell.angle_alpha   90.00
_cell.angle_beta   90.00
_cell.angle_gamma   90.00
#
_symmetry.space_group_name_H-M   'P 1'
#
loop_
_entity.id
_entity.type
_entity.pdbx_description
1 polymer ?
#
loop_
_entity_poly.entity_id
_entity_poly.type
_entity_poly.pdbx_seq_one_letter_code
_entity_poly.pdbx_strand_id
1 'polypeptide(L)'
;MLLALLWANESVNFFAEKAFNQSAARSWPHCAVCQYFQPLHMSSFCREIPQRSSRLVSGFCFAKDERRLPAVDLPDDVLLTCSNCGVTVHPSCYGGPSNLTISDAWRCLRCGDCDDVAIRGRSCHLCELRGGALMPCRAGADISAFVHTICAIFNRRTVFNDANNPTCCYTHPPPKQASPNGIFKYLPRDYILAMGDTYESSRFQCDLCGNSREGLVRCSACDEDADPLLAHVTCGRQAGFLFERRTFPHITAMVCDRHQTSE
;
A
#
# COMPACT_ATOMS: atom_id res chain seq x y z
N MET A 1 -6.10 1.47 21.26
CA MET A 1 -4.94 1.06 22.07
C MET A 1 -4.08 -0.06 21.46
N LEU A 2 -4.54 -0.81 20.43
CA LEU A 2 -3.72 -1.87 19.78
C LEU A 2 -2.78 -1.37 18.65
N LEU A 3 -3.09 -0.24 18.02
CA LEU A 3 -2.33 0.28 16.87
C LEU A 3 -0.93 0.81 17.22
N ALA A 4 -0.73 1.33 18.44
CA ALA A 4 0.58 1.80 18.90
C ALA A 4 1.62 0.67 18.97
N LEU A 5 1.17 -0.56 19.24
CA LEU A 5 2.03 -1.76 19.28
C LEU A 5 2.47 -2.26 17.90
N LEU A 6 2.01 -1.61 16.82
CA LEU A 6 2.31 -1.98 15.44
C LEU A 6 3.34 -1.06 14.81
N TRP A 7 3.85 -0.04 15.49
CA TRP A 7 4.82 0.85 14.88
C TRP A 7 6.21 0.20 14.82
N ALA A 8 6.91 0.35 13.70
CA ALA A 8 8.16 -0.34 13.39
C ALA A 8 9.35 0.23 14.17
N ASN A 9 9.20 1.43 14.72
CA ASN A 9 10.11 2.04 15.68
C ASN A 9 9.90 1.54 17.13
N GLU A 10 8.84 0.77 17.38
CA GLU A 10 8.59 0.10 18.65
C GLU A 10 9.11 -1.35 18.64
N SER A 11 9.12 -1.99 19.81
CA SER A 11 9.47 -3.40 19.93
C SER A 11 8.58 -4.29 19.05
N VAL A 12 9.18 -5.25 18.34
CA VAL A 12 8.45 -6.14 17.44
C VAL A 12 7.44 -6.98 18.21
N ASN A 13 6.16 -6.83 17.87
CA ASN A 13 5.07 -7.60 18.44
C ASN A 13 4.28 -8.36 17.35
N PHE A 14 4.78 -9.54 16.98
CA PHE A 14 4.17 -10.33 15.92
C PHE A 14 2.75 -10.83 16.27
N PHE A 15 2.43 -10.97 17.56
CA PHE A 15 1.07 -11.29 17.99
C PHE A 15 0.10 -10.13 17.69
N ALA A 16 0.50 -8.89 17.99
CA ALA A 16 -0.28 -7.71 17.63
C ALA A 16 -0.47 -7.60 16.12
N GLU A 17 0.55 -7.90 15.31
CA GLU A 17 0.43 -7.94 13.85
C GLU A 17 -0.60 -8.97 13.36
N LYS A 18 -0.61 -10.17 13.96
CA LYS A 18 -1.62 -11.21 13.65
C LYS A 18 -3.03 -10.74 13.99
N ALA A 19 -3.21 -10.18 15.20
CA ALA A 19 -4.50 -9.66 15.64
C ALA A 19 -4.98 -8.52 14.73
N PHE A 20 -4.08 -7.61 14.34
CA PHE A 20 -4.36 -6.55 13.38
C PHE A 20 -4.83 -7.12 12.04
N ASN A 21 -4.10 -8.07 11.47
CA ASN A 21 -4.44 -8.69 10.19
C ASN A 21 -5.80 -9.41 10.23
N GLN A 22 -6.06 -10.19 11.27
CA GLN A 22 -7.32 -10.92 11.45
C GLN A 22 -8.50 -9.98 11.65
N SER A 23 -8.32 -8.90 12.42
CA SER A 23 -9.35 -7.87 12.59
C SER A 23 -9.60 -7.12 11.28
N ALA A 24 -8.53 -6.75 10.57
CA ALA A 24 -8.64 -6.08 9.28
C ALA A 24 -9.40 -6.96 8.29
N ALA A 25 -9.06 -8.23 8.16
CA ALA A 25 -9.70 -9.17 7.23
C ALA A 25 -11.24 -9.27 7.37
N ARG A 26 -11.81 -8.89 8.52
CA ARG A 26 -13.26 -8.90 8.75
C ARG A 26 -13.99 -7.66 8.26
N SER A 27 -13.27 -6.57 7.97
CA SER A 27 -13.83 -5.35 7.39
C SER A 27 -13.98 -5.51 5.88
N TRP A 28 -15.13 -5.20 5.30
CA TRP A 28 -15.27 -5.15 3.84
C TRP A 28 -14.29 -4.14 3.22
N PRO A 29 -13.67 -4.42 2.06
CA PRO A 29 -13.80 -5.60 1.20
C PRO A 29 -12.80 -6.73 1.52
N HIS A 30 -12.43 -6.91 2.79
CA HIS A 30 -11.59 -8.00 3.35
C HIS A 30 -10.12 -8.07 2.90
N CYS A 31 -9.81 -7.64 1.68
CA CYS A 31 -8.46 -7.55 1.16
C CYS A 31 -7.71 -6.36 1.80
N ALA A 32 -6.58 -6.64 2.45
CA ALA A 32 -5.75 -5.68 3.16
C ALA A 32 -5.20 -4.54 2.29
N VAL A 33 -5.26 -4.68 0.96
CA VAL A 33 -4.93 -3.60 0.00
C VAL A 33 -6.19 -2.80 -0.36
N CYS A 34 -7.28 -3.48 -0.74
CA CYS A 34 -8.51 -2.83 -1.20
C CYS A 34 -9.21 -2.02 -0.10
N GLN A 35 -9.06 -2.39 1.16
CA GLN A 35 -9.65 -1.68 2.29
C GLN A 35 -9.28 -0.20 2.37
N TYR A 36 -8.11 0.19 1.87
CA TYR A 36 -7.73 1.61 1.87
C TYR A 36 -8.68 2.45 1.03
N PHE A 37 -9.24 1.89 -0.04
CA PHE A 37 -10.19 2.56 -0.93
C PHE A 37 -11.66 2.50 -0.45
N GLN A 38 -11.91 1.96 0.76
CA GLN A 38 -13.22 2.04 1.41
C GLN A 38 -13.13 2.97 2.62
N PRO A 39 -13.90 4.07 2.69
CA PRO A 39 -13.92 4.95 3.86
C PRO A 39 -14.24 4.18 5.15
N LEU A 40 -13.49 4.44 6.23
CA LEU A 40 -13.62 3.68 7.49
C LEU A 40 -15.04 3.76 8.09
N HIS A 41 -15.66 4.93 8.01
CA HIS A 41 -17.02 5.14 8.53
C HIS A 41 -18.11 4.44 7.70
N MET A 42 -17.79 4.02 6.47
CA MET A 42 -18.66 3.25 5.59
C MET A 42 -18.31 1.76 5.57
N SER A 43 -17.30 1.32 6.32
CA SER A 43 -16.89 -0.09 6.35
C SER A 43 -17.89 -0.94 7.12
N SER A 44 -18.34 -2.02 6.50
CA SER A 44 -19.11 -3.08 7.17
C SER A 44 -18.20 -4.20 7.68
N PHE A 45 -18.64 -4.93 8.71
CA PHE A 45 -17.87 -6.00 9.34
C PHE A 45 -18.61 -7.33 9.27
N CYS A 46 -17.90 -8.40 8.92
CA CYS A 46 -18.41 -9.77 8.91
C CYS A 46 -17.82 -10.59 10.06
N ARG A 47 -18.54 -11.63 10.50
CA ARG A 47 -18.01 -12.62 11.45
C ARG A 47 -17.03 -13.56 10.78
N GLU A 48 -17.39 -14.03 9.59
CA GLU A 48 -16.59 -14.94 8.77
C GLU A 48 -16.13 -14.23 7.50
N ILE A 49 -14.90 -14.53 7.07
CA ILE A 49 -14.32 -13.95 5.86
C ILE A 49 -14.90 -14.72 4.68
N PRO A 50 -15.54 -14.05 3.70
CA PRO A 50 -16.08 -14.72 2.53
C PRO A 50 -14.95 -15.31 1.65
N GLN A 51 -15.28 -16.24 0.77
CA GLN A 51 -14.29 -16.82 -0.16
C GLN A 51 -13.93 -15.86 -1.30
N ARG A 52 -14.81 -14.91 -1.61
CA ARG A 52 -14.65 -13.91 -2.67
C ARG A 52 -15.16 -12.56 -2.18
N SER A 53 -14.61 -11.49 -2.73
CA SER A 53 -15.11 -10.14 -2.48
C SER A 53 -14.77 -9.19 -3.61
N SER A 54 -15.39 -8.02 -3.58
CA SER A 54 -15.16 -6.97 -4.57
C SER A 54 -13.76 -6.41 -4.48
N ARG A 55 -13.12 -6.30 -5.63
CA ARG A 55 -11.76 -5.80 -5.77
C ARG A 55 -11.82 -4.31 -6.12
N LEU A 56 -11.50 -3.48 -5.14
CA LEU A 56 -11.49 -2.02 -5.31
C LEU A 56 -10.24 -1.50 -6.00
N VAL A 57 -9.09 -2.16 -5.85
CA VAL A 57 -7.86 -1.79 -6.57
C VAL A 57 -7.95 -2.32 -7.99
N SER A 58 -7.67 -1.51 -9.01
CA SER A 58 -7.58 -2.01 -10.39
C SER A 58 -6.13 -2.31 -10.77
N GLY A 59 -5.90 -3.09 -11.83
CA GLY A 59 -4.53 -3.30 -12.35
C GLY A 59 -3.84 -1.98 -12.75
N PHE A 60 -4.62 -0.93 -13.02
CA PHE A 60 -4.10 0.41 -13.31
C PHE A 60 -3.30 1.03 -12.16
N CYS A 61 -3.68 0.76 -10.91
CA CYS A 61 -2.95 1.19 -9.72
C CYS A 61 -1.52 0.63 -9.67
N PHE A 62 -1.29 -0.52 -10.31
CA PHE A 62 0.02 -1.17 -10.40
C PHE A 62 0.77 -0.77 -11.69
N ALA A 63 0.07 -0.67 -12.82
CA ALA A 63 0.68 -0.36 -14.11
C ALA A 63 1.31 1.04 -14.14
N LYS A 64 0.63 2.04 -13.55
CA LYS A 64 1.05 3.45 -13.52
C LYS A 64 1.35 4.07 -14.90
N ASP A 65 0.81 3.45 -15.95
CA ASP A 65 0.98 3.81 -17.35
C ASP A 65 -0.28 3.38 -18.11
N GLU A 66 -0.99 4.32 -18.74
CA GLU A 66 -2.19 4.06 -19.55
C GLU A 66 -1.93 3.11 -20.72
N ARG A 67 -0.68 3.02 -21.19
CA ARG A 67 -0.30 2.14 -22.30
C ARG A 67 -0.13 0.69 -21.87
N ARG A 68 -0.08 0.44 -20.55
CA ARG A 68 0.15 -0.88 -19.94
C ARG A 68 -1.07 -1.38 -19.17
N LEU A 69 -2.26 -0.92 -19.57
CA LEU A 69 -3.49 -1.34 -18.94
C LEU A 69 -3.64 -2.87 -19.00
N PRO A 70 -4.08 -3.50 -17.90
CA PRO A 70 -4.45 -4.90 -17.93
C PRO A 70 -5.61 -5.12 -18.91
N ALA A 71 -5.63 -6.25 -19.60
CA ALA A 71 -6.68 -6.57 -20.57
C ALA A 71 -8.06 -6.77 -19.92
N VAL A 72 -8.11 -7.11 -18.63
CA VAL A 72 -9.32 -7.37 -17.86
C VAL A 72 -9.13 -6.83 -16.44
N ASP A 73 -10.06 -6.01 -15.97
CA ASP A 73 -10.18 -5.66 -14.54
C ASP A 73 -11.26 -6.54 -13.91
N LEU A 74 -10.89 -7.34 -12.91
CA LEU A 74 -11.82 -8.26 -12.24
C LEU A 74 -12.60 -7.49 -11.17
N PRO A 75 -13.95 -7.40 -11.26
CA PRO A 75 -14.75 -6.70 -10.26
C PRO A 75 -14.81 -7.45 -8.92
N ASP A 76 -14.80 -8.80 -8.96
CA ASP A 76 -14.76 -9.67 -7.79
C ASP A 76 -13.67 -10.73 -7.96
N ASP A 77 -12.89 -10.99 -6.91
CA ASP A 77 -11.80 -11.96 -6.91
C ASP A 77 -11.85 -12.86 -5.67
N VAL A 78 -11.15 -14.00 -5.71
CA VAL A 78 -10.99 -14.88 -4.54
C VAL A 78 -10.14 -14.23 -3.46
N LEU A 79 -10.38 -14.59 -2.21
CA LEU A 79 -9.57 -14.14 -1.08
C LEU A 79 -8.64 -15.26 -0.62
N LEU A 80 -7.37 -14.92 -0.45
CA LEU A 80 -6.36 -15.77 0.17
C LEU A 80 -6.04 -15.23 1.56
N THR A 81 -6.05 -16.11 2.57
CA THR A 81 -5.67 -15.76 3.95
C THR A 81 -4.41 -16.51 4.35
N CYS A 82 -3.38 -15.78 4.76
CA CYS A 82 -2.10 -16.36 5.12
C CYS A 82 -2.22 -17.21 6.39
N SER A 83 -1.84 -18.48 6.30
CA SER A 83 -1.90 -19.44 7.41
C SER A 83 -1.04 -19.04 8.62
N ASN A 84 0.03 -18.26 8.43
CA ASN A 84 0.88 -17.81 9.55
C ASN A 84 0.40 -16.49 10.16
N CYS A 85 0.32 -15.43 9.34
CA CYS A 85 0.11 -14.06 9.85
C CYS A 85 -1.33 -13.55 9.74
N GLY A 86 -2.24 -14.32 9.14
CA GLY A 86 -3.66 -13.98 9.03
C GLY A 86 -3.98 -12.84 8.06
N VAL A 87 -3.01 -12.33 7.28
CA VAL A 87 -3.31 -11.30 6.26
C VAL A 87 -4.17 -11.89 5.16
N THR A 88 -5.23 -11.18 4.79
CA THR A 88 -6.15 -11.56 3.72
C THR A 88 -6.02 -10.61 2.54
N VAL A 89 -5.91 -11.15 1.32
CA VAL A 89 -5.70 -10.38 0.08
C VAL A 89 -6.35 -11.05 -1.12
N HIS A 90 -6.66 -10.28 -2.17
CA HIS A 90 -6.89 -10.84 -3.51
C HIS A 90 -5.54 -11.20 -4.15
N PRO A 91 -5.43 -12.34 -4.87
CA PRO A 91 -4.22 -12.70 -5.63
C PRO A 91 -3.76 -11.58 -6.57
N SER A 92 -4.70 -11.02 -7.34
CA SER A 92 -4.46 -9.92 -8.28
C SER A 92 -4.12 -8.57 -7.63
N CYS A 93 -4.17 -8.48 -6.29
CA CYS A 93 -3.70 -7.31 -5.54
C CYS A 93 -2.32 -7.53 -4.92
N TYR A 94 -1.82 -8.76 -4.81
CA TYR A 94 -0.68 -9.07 -3.94
C TYR A 94 0.27 -10.16 -4.44
N GLY A 95 0.02 -10.76 -5.60
CA GLY A 95 0.85 -11.84 -6.09
C GLY A 95 0.45 -13.15 -5.41
N GLY A 96 -0.37 -13.95 -6.10
CA GLY A 96 -0.81 -15.23 -5.59
C GLY A 96 -1.37 -16.13 -6.68
N PRO A 97 -1.47 -17.44 -6.43
CA PRO A 97 -2.10 -18.37 -7.36
C PRO A 97 -3.62 -18.13 -7.40
N SER A 98 -4.14 -17.82 -8.58
CA SER A 98 -5.57 -17.54 -8.81
C SER A 98 -6.45 -18.78 -8.76
N ASN A 99 -5.85 -19.97 -8.78
CA ASN A 99 -6.50 -21.27 -8.93
C ASN A 99 -6.28 -22.23 -7.75
N LEU A 100 -5.79 -21.75 -6.59
CA LEU A 100 -5.66 -22.62 -5.42
C LEU A 100 -7.04 -23.14 -5.01
N THR A 101 -7.15 -24.46 -4.91
CA THR A 101 -8.20 -25.08 -4.11
C THR A 101 -7.99 -24.65 -2.66
N ILE A 102 -9.07 -24.32 -1.96
CA ILE A 102 -9.07 -23.75 -0.58
C ILE A 102 -8.38 -24.66 0.46
N SER A 103 -7.94 -25.86 0.06
CA SER A 103 -7.31 -26.88 0.90
C SER A 103 -5.83 -26.65 1.21
N ASP A 104 -5.10 -25.80 0.48
CA ASP A 104 -3.67 -25.59 0.73
C ASP A 104 -3.42 -24.41 1.68
N ALA A 105 -2.54 -24.60 2.67
CA ALA A 105 -2.19 -23.61 3.69
C ALA A 105 -1.31 -22.47 3.12
N TRP A 106 -1.89 -21.62 2.27
CA TRP A 106 -1.20 -20.52 1.60
C TRP A 106 -0.44 -19.61 2.58
N ARG A 107 0.75 -19.17 2.16
CA ARG A 107 1.60 -18.21 2.88
C ARG A 107 1.83 -16.97 2.02
N CYS A 108 1.70 -15.80 2.62
CA CYS A 108 1.95 -14.53 1.94
C CYS A 108 3.44 -14.32 1.64
N LEU A 109 3.77 -13.41 0.71
CA LEU A 109 5.15 -13.11 0.29
C LEU A 109 6.13 -12.79 1.43
N ARG A 110 5.66 -12.24 2.55
CA ARG A 110 6.49 -12.03 3.75
C ARG A 110 6.80 -13.32 4.50
N CYS A 111 5.86 -14.25 4.56
CA CYS A 111 5.93 -15.47 5.38
C CYS A 111 6.37 -16.71 4.59
N GLY A 112 6.33 -16.66 3.25
CA GLY A 112 6.81 -17.74 2.38
C GLY A 112 8.32 -17.94 2.52
N ASP A 113 8.75 -19.20 2.62
CA ASP A 113 10.14 -19.64 2.57
C ASP A 113 11.12 -18.92 3.53
N CYS A 114 10.63 -18.48 4.68
CA CYS A 114 11.41 -17.71 5.67
C CYS A 114 11.20 -18.22 7.09
N ASP A 115 12.24 -18.09 7.91
CA ASP A 115 12.17 -18.35 9.35
C ASP A 115 11.50 -17.21 10.13
N ASP A 116 11.18 -17.47 11.40
CA ASP A 116 10.50 -16.52 12.27
C ASP A 116 11.31 -15.24 12.53
N VAL A 117 12.64 -15.31 12.49
CA VAL A 117 13.52 -14.16 12.72
C VAL A 117 13.42 -13.20 11.55
N ALA A 118 13.55 -13.72 10.32
CA ALA A 118 13.39 -12.95 9.09
C ALA A 118 11.98 -12.36 8.98
N ILE A 119 10.94 -13.13 9.31
CA ILE A 119 9.56 -12.64 9.29
C ILE A 119 9.37 -11.45 10.23
N ARG A 120 9.89 -11.55 11.46
CA ARG A 120 9.80 -10.48 12.47
C ARG A 120 10.64 -9.27 12.12
N GLY A 121 11.78 -9.45 11.46
CA GLY A 121 12.64 -8.35 11.02
C GLY A 121 12.07 -7.49 9.88
N ARG A 122 11.10 -8.00 9.12
CA ARG A 122 10.55 -7.31 7.94
C ARG A 122 9.45 -6.31 8.31
N SER A 123 9.70 -5.04 8.00
CA SER A 123 8.73 -3.95 8.08
C SER A 123 8.69 -3.17 6.76
N CYS A 124 7.66 -2.32 6.60
CA CYS A 124 7.57 -1.45 5.43
C CYS A 124 8.70 -0.40 5.44
N HIS A 125 9.37 -0.20 4.31
CA HIS A 125 10.35 0.88 4.14
C HIS A 125 9.69 2.26 3.97
N LEU A 126 8.43 2.29 3.52
CA LEU A 126 7.71 3.50 3.16
C LEU A 126 6.85 4.09 4.30
N CYS A 127 6.63 3.36 5.40
CA CYS A 127 5.87 3.84 6.55
C CYS A 127 6.25 3.04 7.82
N GLU A 128 5.79 3.49 8.97
CA GLU A 128 6.11 2.82 10.25
C GLU A 128 5.16 1.66 10.59
N LEU A 129 4.08 1.40 9.84
CA LEU A 129 3.13 0.36 10.25
C LEU A 129 3.70 -1.06 10.06
N ARG A 130 3.44 -1.96 11.01
CA ARG A 130 3.63 -3.41 10.92
C ARG A 130 2.30 -4.14 10.71
N GLY A 131 2.37 -5.39 10.28
CA GLY A 131 1.22 -6.13 9.75
C GLY A 131 0.89 -5.70 8.31
N GLY A 132 -0.32 -6.02 7.85
CA GLY A 132 -0.76 -5.75 6.47
C GLY A 132 -0.09 -6.61 5.41
N ALA A 133 -0.35 -6.26 4.15
CA ALA A 133 0.16 -6.95 2.97
C ALA A 133 1.54 -6.40 2.58
N LEU A 134 2.61 -7.09 2.99
CA LEU A 134 4.02 -6.70 2.77
C LEU A 134 4.70 -7.51 1.68
N MET A 135 5.15 -6.86 0.62
CA MET A 135 5.85 -7.51 -0.50
C MET A 135 7.32 -7.13 -0.57
N PRO A 136 8.18 -8.00 -1.14
CA PRO A 136 9.58 -7.70 -1.40
C PRO A 136 9.72 -6.45 -2.27
N CYS A 137 10.65 -5.59 -1.89
CA CYS A 137 10.97 -4.37 -2.58
C CYS A 137 12.47 -4.20 -2.69
N ARG A 138 12.96 -3.79 -3.85
CA ARG A 138 14.30 -3.21 -3.95
C ARG A 138 14.16 -1.69 -3.76
N ALA A 139 14.86 -1.13 -2.78
CA ALA A 139 14.87 0.31 -2.47
C ALA A 139 16.30 0.83 -2.58
N GLY A 140 16.62 1.47 -3.72
CA GLY A 140 18.00 1.84 -4.02
C GLY A 140 18.93 0.62 -4.01
N ALA A 141 19.91 0.62 -3.10
CA ALA A 141 20.88 -0.46 -2.92
C ALA A 141 20.38 -1.60 -2.00
N ASP A 142 19.34 -1.37 -1.19
CA ASP A 142 18.75 -2.41 -0.35
C ASP A 142 17.86 -3.33 -1.19
N ILE A 143 18.36 -4.55 -1.43
CA ILE A 143 17.67 -5.59 -2.18
C ILE A 143 16.73 -6.45 -1.32
N SER A 144 16.73 -6.24 0.00
CA SER A 144 16.01 -7.05 0.99
C SER A 144 14.86 -6.31 1.67
N ALA A 145 14.59 -5.07 1.24
CA ALA A 145 13.52 -4.26 1.80
C ALA A 145 12.13 -4.88 1.54
N PHE A 146 11.18 -4.49 2.38
CA PHE A 146 9.76 -4.80 2.19
C PHE A 146 8.97 -3.51 2.18
N VAL A 147 7.86 -3.49 1.47
CA VAL A 147 6.90 -2.38 1.50
C VAL A 147 5.49 -2.92 1.55
N HIS A 148 4.58 -2.14 2.14
CA HIS A 148 3.18 -2.45 1.95
C HIS A 148 2.81 -2.23 0.50
N THR A 149 2.02 -3.14 -0.06
CA THR A 149 1.53 -3.00 -1.42
C THR A 149 0.76 -1.69 -1.61
N ILE A 150 -0.01 -1.26 -0.61
CA ILE A 150 -0.70 0.03 -0.69
C ILE A 150 0.25 1.23 -0.64
N CYS A 151 1.31 1.19 0.17
CA CYS A 151 2.33 2.24 0.18
C CYS A 151 3.02 2.33 -1.18
N ALA A 152 3.31 1.19 -1.81
CA ALA A 152 3.88 1.13 -3.14
C ALA A 152 2.91 1.65 -4.22
N ILE A 153 1.61 1.39 -4.12
CA ILE A 153 0.59 1.91 -5.05
C ILE A 153 0.62 3.45 -5.04
N PHE A 154 0.58 4.07 -3.86
CA PHE A 154 0.54 5.52 -3.72
C PHE A 154 1.90 6.21 -3.92
N ASN A 155 3.01 5.48 -3.76
CA ASN A 155 4.33 6.03 -4.00
C ASN A 155 4.57 6.20 -5.51
N ARG A 156 4.68 7.43 -5.98
CA ARG A 156 4.86 7.73 -7.41
C ARG A 156 6.22 7.29 -7.97
N ARG A 157 7.17 6.90 -7.10
CA ARG A 157 8.49 6.37 -7.47
C ARG A 157 8.56 4.85 -7.55
N THR A 158 7.48 4.13 -7.20
CA THR A 158 7.47 2.66 -7.17
C THR A 158 6.95 2.06 -8.47
N VAL A 159 7.68 1.06 -8.98
CA VAL A 159 7.37 0.27 -10.17
C VAL A 159 7.13 -1.18 -9.75
N PHE A 160 6.03 -1.77 -10.18
CA PHE A 160 5.72 -3.19 -9.95
C PHE A 160 6.26 -4.05 -11.10
N ASN A 161 6.59 -5.30 -10.80
CA ASN A 161 7.06 -6.24 -11.82
C ASN A 161 5.94 -6.69 -12.78
N ASP A 162 4.71 -6.80 -12.28
CA ASP A 162 3.52 -7.18 -13.04
C ASP A 162 2.30 -6.43 -12.49
N ALA A 163 1.51 -5.82 -13.38
CA ALA A 163 0.31 -5.08 -13.01
C ALA A 163 -0.91 -5.96 -12.71
N ASN A 164 -0.91 -7.20 -13.19
CA ASN A 164 -1.99 -8.16 -12.99
C ASN A 164 -1.77 -9.01 -11.74
N ASN A 165 -0.51 -9.33 -11.44
CA ASN A 165 -0.14 -10.23 -10.35
C ASN A 165 1.18 -9.77 -9.68
N PRO A 166 1.17 -8.65 -8.96
CA PRO A 166 2.38 -8.01 -8.45
C PRO A 166 3.01 -8.85 -7.33
N THR A 167 4.21 -9.39 -7.56
CA THR A 167 4.93 -10.20 -6.56
C THR A 167 6.12 -9.48 -5.94
N CYS A 168 6.60 -8.41 -6.56
CA CYS A 168 7.62 -7.53 -5.99
C CYS A 168 7.57 -6.14 -6.65
N CYS A 169 8.33 -5.20 -6.09
CA CYS A 169 8.45 -3.87 -6.68
C CYS A 169 9.86 -3.29 -6.52
N TYR A 170 10.12 -2.22 -7.26
CA TYR A 170 11.30 -1.38 -7.11
C TYR A 170 10.86 0.04 -6.80
N THR A 171 11.40 0.63 -5.73
CA THR A 171 11.21 2.05 -5.44
C THR A 171 12.47 2.79 -5.83
N HIS A 172 12.36 3.67 -6.84
CA HIS A 172 13.46 4.53 -7.23
C HIS A 172 13.84 5.44 -6.05
N PRO A 173 15.15 5.66 -5.78
CA PRO A 173 15.58 6.63 -4.78
C PRO A 173 15.01 8.03 -5.03
N PRO A 174 14.93 8.88 -4.00
CA PRO A 174 14.44 10.24 -4.15
C PRO A 174 15.41 11.03 -5.05
N PRO A 175 14.94 12.12 -5.70
CA PRO A 175 15.77 12.92 -6.61
C PRO A 175 17.07 13.44 -5.98
N LYS A 176 17.07 13.66 -4.67
CA LYS A 176 18.25 14.07 -3.90
C LYS A 176 19.39 13.03 -3.92
N GLN A 177 19.05 11.77 -4.19
CA GLN A 177 19.99 10.64 -4.21
C GLN A 177 20.20 10.05 -5.61
N ALA A 178 19.35 10.40 -6.59
CA ALA A 178 19.46 9.88 -7.96
C ALA A 178 18.85 10.83 -9.00
N SER A 179 19.38 10.81 -10.23
CA SER A 179 18.80 11.57 -11.34
C SER A 179 17.40 11.04 -11.72
N PRO A 180 16.40 11.91 -11.96
CA PRO A 180 15.08 11.51 -12.45
C PRO A 180 15.10 10.74 -13.78
N ASN A 181 16.18 10.87 -14.56
CA ASN A 181 16.34 10.16 -15.84
C ASN A 181 16.29 8.63 -15.69
N GLY A 182 16.62 8.09 -14.51
CA GLY A 182 16.50 6.66 -14.23
C GLY A 182 15.05 6.19 -14.13
N ILE A 183 14.16 7.00 -13.55
CA ILE A 183 12.75 6.63 -13.34
C ILE A 183 11.91 6.77 -14.61
N PHE A 184 12.21 7.78 -15.43
CA PHE A 184 11.50 7.99 -16.70
C PHE A 184 11.69 6.86 -17.72
N LYS A 185 12.61 5.91 -17.48
CA LYS A 185 12.72 4.68 -18.27
C LYS A 185 11.59 3.70 -17.99
N TYR A 186 10.98 3.76 -16.81
CA TYR A 186 10.01 2.78 -16.34
C TYR A 186 8.62 3.37 -16.09
N LEU A 187 8.54 4.65 -15.75
CA LEU A 187 7.29 5.36 -15.50
C LEU A 187 7.15 6.60 -16.42
N PRO A 188 5.92 6.91 -16.88
CA PRO A 188 5.66 8.09 -17.70
C PRO A 188 6.00 9.40 -16.99
N ARG A 189 6.51 10.39 -17.75
CA ARG A 189 6.94 11.70 -17.22
C ARG A 189 5.78 12.49 -16.62
N ASP A 190 4.68 12.57 -17.33
CA ASP A 190 3.40 13.12 -16.89
C ASP A 190 2.89 12.46 -15.60
N TYR A 191 3.02 11.14 -15.44
CA TYR A 191 2.75 10.49 -14.17
C TYR A 191 3.68 11.01 -13.07
N ILE A 192 5.00 10.94 -13.24
CA ILE A 192 5.92 11.38 -12.17
C ILE A 192 5.71 12.85 -11.78
N LEU A 193 5.53 13.74 -12.76
CA LEU A 193 5.49 15.19 -12.58
C LEU A 193 4.10 15.75 -12.23
N ALA A 194 3.03 14.94 -12.26
CA ALA A 194 1.67 15.43 -12.05
C ALA A 194 1.41 16.10 -10.69
N MET A 195 2.28 15.92 -9.68
CA MET A 195 2.11 16.55 -8.36
C MET A 195 3.05 17.74 -8.13
N GLY A 196 3.79 18.17 -9.16
CA GLY A 196 4.76 19.27 -9.13
C GLY A 196 6.11 18.91 -8.51
N ASP A 197 7.14 19.69 -8.86
CA ASP A 197 8.53 19.48 -8.40
C ASP A 197 8.78 19.96 -6.95
N THR A 198 7.93 20.87 -6.45
CA THR A 198 8.05 21.46 -5.10
C THR A 198 7.79 20.44 -4.00
N TYR A 199 6.99 19.41 -4.28
CA TYR A 199 6.68 18.32 -3.35
C TYR A 199 7.93 17.55 -2.88
N GLU A 200 8.88 17.30 -3.78
CA GLU A 200 10.03 16.44 -3.47
C GLU A 200 11.15 17.18 -2.71
N SER A 201 11.04 18.50 -2.55
CA SER A 201 12.17 19.35 -2.14
C SER A 201 12.12 19.91 -0.72
N SER A 202 10.95 19.97 -0.04
CA SER A 202 10.78 20.88 1.12
C SER A 202 10.32 20.27 2.46
N ARG A 203 9.63 19.11 2.50
CA ARG A 203 9.26 18.43 3.76
C ARG A 203 9.52 16.93 3.70
N PHE A 204 10.10 16.40 4.77
CA PHE A 204 10.57 15.00 4.84
C PHE A 204 9.93 14.21 5.97
N GLN A 205 8.92 14.74 6.66
CA GLN A 205 8.27 14.07 7.78
C GLN A 205 6.77 13.93 7.54
N CYS A 206 6.18 12.90 8.12
CA CYS A 206 4.74 12.72 8.15
C CYS A 206 4.14 13.64 9.21
N ASP A 207 3.13 14.43 8.84
CA ASP A 207 2.44 15.37 9.74
C ASP A 207 1.66 14.67 10.87
N LEU A 208 1.41 13.36 10.73
CA LEU A 208 0.66 12.56 11.72
C LEU A 208 1.57 11.85 12.73
N CYS A 209 2.73 11.32 12.30
CA CYS A 209 3.61 10.55 13.17
C CYS A 209 4.99 11.18 13.42
N GLY A 210 5.32 12.27 12.72
CA GLY A 210 6.60 12.98 12.84
C GLY A 210 7.81 12.26 12.23
N ASN A 211 7.65 11.04 11.69
CA ASN A 211 8.76 10.24 11.17
C ASN A 211 9.06 10.49 9.69
N SER A 212 10.29 10.20 9.29
CA SER A 212 10.85 10.59 7.98
C SER A 212 10.95 9.47 6.93
N ARG A 213 10.19 8.37 7.07
CA ARG A 213 10.18 7.33 6.02
C ARG A 213 9.68 7.89 4.70
N GLU A 214 10.28 7.42 3.61
CA GLU A 214 10.16 8.00 2.26
C GLU A 214 8.77 7.90 1.61
N GLY A 215 7.83 7.14 2.17
CA GLY A 215 6.51 6.93 1.60
C GLY A 215 5.49 7.99 1.93
N LEU A 216 5.91 9.25 2.05
CA LEU A 216 5.00 10.37 2.21
C LEU A 216 4.13 10.50 0.96
N VAL A 217 2.90 10.91 1.19
CA VAL A 217 1.90 11.22 0.16
C VAL A 217 1.30 12.57 0.51
N ARG A 218 1.22 13.44 -0.50
CA ARG A 218 0.55 14.74 -0.41
C ARG A 218 -0.97 14.57 -0.52
N CYS A 219 -1.72 15.31 0.29
CA CYS A 219 -3.16 15.46 0.09
C CYS A 219 -3.44 16.15 -1.26
N SER A 220 -4.28 15.53 -2.10
CA SER A 220 -4.60 16.00 -3.45
C SER A 220 -5.53 17.22 -3.51
N ALA A 221 -6.22 17.51 -2.40
CA ALA A 221 -7.17 18.61 -2.29
C ALA A 221 -6.58 19.86 -1.61
N CYS A 222 -5.36 19.76 -1.06
CA CYS A 222 -4.68 20.93 -0.51
C CYS A 222 -4.17 21.81 -1.64
N ASP A 223 -4.40 23.12 -1.53
CA ASP A 223 -3.89 24.13 -2.47
C ASP A 223 -2.38 23.98 -2.71
N GLU A 224 -1.93 24.28 -3.92
CA GLU A 224 -0.51 24.24 -4.32
C GLU A 224 0.29 25.37 -3.69
N ASP A 225 -0.35 26.52 -3.44
CA ASP A 225 0.26 27.69 -2.82
C ASP A 225 0.21 27.65 -1.28
N ALA A 226 -0.57 26.72 -0.72
CA ALA A 226 -0.64 26.48 0.73
C ALA A 226 0.34 25.40 1.16
N ASP A 227 0.49 25.25 2.48
CA ASP A 227 1.22 24.14 3.10
C ASP A 227 0.36 22.85 3.07
N PRO A 228 0.64 21.90 2.16
CA PRO A 228 -0.21 20.74 1.99
C PRO A 228 0.11 19.70 3.07
N LEU A 229 -0.91 18.95 3.47
CA LEU A 229 -0.71 17.87 4.43
C LEU A 229 0.05 16.73 3.75
N LEU A 230 1.10 16.25 4.42
CA LEU A 230 1.91 15.09 4.03
C LEU A 230 1.76 13.97 5.07
N ALA A 231 1.37 12.78 4.62
CA ALA A 231 1.29 11.63 5.50
C ALA A 231 1.73 10.34 4.83
N HIS A 232 2.19 9.37 5.63
CA HIS A 232 2.22 7.99 5.17
C HIS A 232 0.79 7.51 4.93
N VAL A 233 0.59 6.70 3.89
CA VAL A 233 -0.72 6.10 3.56
C VAL A 233 -1.35 5.40 4.77
N THR A 234 -0.55 4.66 5.52
CA THR A 234 -0.99 3.92 6.71
C THR A 234 -1.34 4.84 7.88
N CYS A 235 -0.62 5.95 8.06
CA CYS A 235 -0.95 6.97 9.05
C CYS A 235 -2.25 7.69 8.68
N GLY A 236 -2.38 8.12 7.42
CA GLY A 236 -3.60 8.73 6.92
C GLY A 236 -4.82 7.82 7.09
N ARG A 237 -4.67 6.52 6.82
CA ARG A 237 -5.73 5.54 7.08
C ARG A 237 -6.16 5.51 8.54
N GLN A 238 -5.22 5.54 9.49
CA GLN A 238 -5.54 5.55 10.91
C GLN A 238 -6.20 6.86 11.36
N ALA A 239 -5.84 7.98 10.73
CA ALA A 239 -6.48 9.28 10.94
C ALA A 239 -7.84 9.42 10.24
N GLY A 240 -8.30 8.40 9.50
CA GLY A 240 -9.58 8.46 8.78
C GLY A 240 -9.53 9.23 7.47
N PHE A 241 -8.36 9.43 6.88
CA PHE A 241 -8.25 10.04 5.55
C PHE A 241 -8.88 9.17 4.47
N LEU A 242 -9.36 9.83 3.42
CA LEU A 242 -9.96 9.17 2.27
C LEU A 242 -8.87 8.85 1.24
N PHE A 243 -9.03 7.71 0.59
CA PHE A 243 -8.14 7.27 -0.48
C PHE A 243 -8.98 6.86 -1.67
N GLU A 244 -8.67 7.44 -2.82
CA GLU A 244 -9.47 7.33 -4.03
C GLU A 244 -8.64 6.81 -5.18
N ARG A 245 -9.31 6.09 -6.09
CA ARG A 245 -8.79 5.87 -7.43
C ARG A 245 -9.18 7.05 -8.30
N ARG A 246 -8.28 7.46 -9.19
CA ARG A 246 -8.51 8.49 -10.20
C ARG A 246 -8.04 8.00 -11.55
N THR A 247 -8.21 8.85 -12.55
CA THR A 247 -7.63 8.66 -13.87
C THR A 247 -6.16 9.07 -13.87
N PHE A 248 -5.43 8.66 -14.89
CA PHE A 248 -4.07 9.15 -15.09
C PHE A 248 -4.09 10.64 -15.48
N PRO A 249 -3.07 11.41 -15.05
CA PRO A 249 -1.88 10.95 -14.35
C PRO A 249 -2.07 10.75 -12.82
N HIS A 250 -3.17 11.17 -12.20
CA HIS A 250 -3.35 11.14 -10.74
C HIS A 250 -3.88 9.82 -10.16
N ILE A 251 -3.69 8.68 -10.83
CA ILE A 251 -4.25 7.32 -10.60
C ILE A 251 -4.73 6.99 -9.17
N THR A 252 -4.00 7.44 -8.14
CA THR A 252 -4.47 7.42 -6.76
C THR A 252 -4.35 8.78 -6.09
N ALA A 253 -5.27 9.07 -5.17
CA ALA A 253 -5.30 10.31 -4.41
C ALA A 253 -5.60 10.05 -2.94
N MET A 254 -4.94 10.80 -2.06
CA MET A 254 -5.26 10.86 -0.64
C MET A 254 -5.91 12.21 -0.35
N VAL A 255 -6.99 12.22 0.43
CA VAL A 255 -7.69 13.45 0.86
C VAL A 255 -7.69 13.49 2.38
N CYS A 256 -7.03 14.51 2.95
CA CYS A 256 -6.98 14.70 4.40
C CYS A 256 -8.31 15.19 4.96
N ASP A 257 -8.47 15.04 6.28
CA ASP A 257 -9.63 15.47 7.07
C ASP A 257 -10.05 16.92 6.83
N ARG A 258 -9.11 17.85 6.60
CA ARG A 258 -9.39 19.26 6.27
C ARG A 258 -10.30 19.45 5.05
N HIS A 259 -10.37 18.46 4.16
CA HIS A 259 -11.14 18.51 2.91
C HIS A 259 -12.21 17.42 2.83
N GLN A 260 -12.49 16.72 3.93
CA GLN A 260 -13.63 15.83 4.02
C GLN A 260 -14.86 16.67 4.31
N THR A 261 -15.67 16.97 3.29
CA THR A 261 -16.95 17.65 3.50
C THR A 261 -17.83 16.78 4.39
N SER A 262 -18.32 17.36 5.49
CA SER A 262 -19.33 16.75 6.33
C SER A 262 -20.65 16.78 5.55
N GLU A 263 -21.07 15.65 4.99
CA GLU A 263 -22.47 15.45 4.62
C GLU A 263 -23.30 15.12 5.86
#